data_AF-A0A0Q7EER1-F1
#
_entry.id   AF-A0A0Q7EER1-F1
#
_cell.length_a   1.000
_cell.length_b   1.000
_cell.length_c   1.000
_cell.angle_alpha   90.00
_cell.angle_beta   90.00
_cell.angle_gamma   90.00
#
_symmetry.space_group_name_H-M   'P 1'
#
loop_
_entity.id
_entity.type
_entity.pdbx_description
1 polymer ?
#
loop_
_entity_poly.entity_id
_entity_poly.type
_entity_poly.pdbx_seq_one_letter_code
_entity_poly.pdbx_strand_id
1 'polypeptide(L)'
;MAGLATAPARAEMVVVAAGALTPAEQQLVEQNPALTELAAGAPEALREALDQIATALANPSTSRGGLDDLDAADVKLLGQNPALLQVWRSSPEASADLLQLIRTAAGGTKPQK
;
A
#
# COMPACT_ATOMS: atom_id res chain seq x y z
N MET A 1 -21.52 26.36 41.93
CA MET A 1 -20.90 25.16 41.32
C MET A 1 -21.69 24.84 40.06
N ALA A 2 -21.19 25.27 38.89
CA ALA A 2 -21.85 25.07 37.61
C ALA A 2 -21.46 23.70 37.02
N GLY A 3 -22.47 23.02 36.49
CA GLY A 3 -22.42 21.62 36.08
C GLY A 3 -21.39 21.30 35.02
N LEU A 4 -20.88 20.06 35.13
CA LEU A 4 -20.06 19.38 34.15
C LEU A 4 -20.75 19.44 32.78
N ALA A 5 -20.13 20.16 31.85
CA ALA A 5 -20.46 20.10 30.44
C ALA A 5 -20.07 18.71 29.91
N THR A 6 -21.02 17.78 29.96
CA THR A 6 -20.97 16.53 29.20
C THR A 6 -20.98 16.90 27.71
N ALA A 7 -19.80 16.93 27.10
CA ALA A 7 -19.67 16.92 25.65
C ALA A 7 -20.08 15.53 25.15
N PRO A 8 -21.10 15.40 24.28
CA PRO A 8 -21.34 14.15 23.57
C PRO A 8 -20.42 14.12 22.34
N ALA A 9 -19.10 14.00 22.55
CA ALA A 9 -18.15 13.74 21.46
C ALA A 9 -17.88 12.23 21.36
N ARG A 10 -18.96 11.45 21.18
CA ARG A 10 -18.91 10.02 20.81
C ARG A 10 -19.97 9.71 19.75
N ALA A 11 -20.19 10.64 18.82
CA ALA A 11 -20.38 10.29 17.42
C ALA A 11 -18.94 10.29 16.86
N GLU A 12 -18.34 9.17 16.46
CA GLU A 12 -18.84 8.26 15.45
C GLU A 12 -18.80 6.80 15.93
N MET A 13 -19.99 6.23 16.12
CA MET A 13 -20.20 4.80 16.04
C MET A 13 -19.97 4.35 14.59
N VAL A 14 -19.04 3.42 14.42
CA VAL A 14 -19.15 2.22 13.57
C VAL A 14 -19.81 2.45 12.20
N VAL A 15 -19.00 2.75 11.19
CA VAL A 15 -19.32 2.46 9.79
C VAL A 15 -18.08 1.81 9.15
N VAL A 16 -18.17 0.49 9.06
CA VAL A 16 -17.70 -0.32 7.93
C VAL A 16 -16.23 -0.75 7.95
N ALA A 17 -16.05 -1.98 8.48
CA ALA A 17 -15.01 -2.94 8.09
C ALA A 17 -15.07 -3.35 6.59
N ALA A 18 -15.35 -2.40 5.67
CA ALA A 18 -15.35 -2.59 4.22
C ALA A 18 -15.14 -1.27 3.44
N GLY A 19 -13.89 -0.86 3.26
CA GLY A 19 -13.45 -0.43 1.93
C GLY A 19 -13.69 1.02 1.48
N ALA A 20 -13.45 2.01 2.34
CA ALA A 20 -13.12 3.35 1.85
C ALA A 20 -11.63 3.60 2.10
N LEU A 21 -10.83 3.50 1.03
CA LEU A 21 -9.45 3.97 1.01
C LEU A 21 -9.41 5.41 1.56
N THR A 22 -8.48 5.71 2.45
CA THR A 22 -8.25 7.09 2.89
C THR A 22 -7.90 7.98 1.69
N PRO A 23 -8.05 9.32 1.77
CA PRO A 23 -7.70 10.20 0.66
C PRO A 23 -6.26 10.01 0.18
N ALA A 24 -5.34 9.75 1.10
CA ALA A 24 -3.95 9.45 0.78
C ALA A 24 -3.80 8.10 0.04
N GLU A 25 -4.50 7.06 0.48
CA GLU A 25 -4.51 5.77 -0.20
C GLU A 25 -5.20 5.84 -1.58
N GLN A 26 -6.29 6.60 -1.73
CA GLN A 26 -6.91 6.81 -3.05
C GLN A 26 -5.95 7.50 -4.00
N GLN A 27 -5.29 8.56 -3.56
CA GLN A 27 -4.27 9.23 -4.36
C GLN A 27 -3.11 8.29 -4.72
N LEU A 28 -2.73 7.37 -3.82
CA LEU A 28 -1.75 6.33 -4.15
C LEU A 28 -2.29 5.39 -5.22
N VAL A 29 -3.51 4.88 -5.10
CA VAL A 29 -4.10 3.98 -6.11
C VAL A 29 -4.21 4.67 -7.48
N GLU A 30 -4.65 5.93 -7.52
CA GLU A 30 -4.78 6.70 -8.76
C GLU A 30 -3.44 7.03 -9.43
N GLN A 31 -2.39 7.27 -8.63
CA GLN A 31 -1.04 7.54 -9.14
C GLN A 31 -0.29 6.27 -9.55
N ASN A 32 -0.81 5.10 -9.20
CA ASN A 32 -0.12 3.83 -9.39
C ASN A 32 -1.04 2.87 -10.16
N PRO A 33 -0.94 2.79 -11.49
CA PRO A 33 -1.78 1.92 -12.30
C PRO A 33 -1.73 0.45 -11.86
N ALA A 34 -0.59 -0.02 -11.34
CA ALA A 34 -0.48 -1.38 -10.80
C ALA A 34 -1.38 -1.59 -9.58
N LEU A 35 -1.52 -0.58 -8.70
CA LEU A 35 -2.46 -0.63 -7.56
C LEU A 35 -3.91 -0.53 -8.04
N THR A 36 -4.18 0.21 -9.11
CA THR A 36 -5.53 0.26 -9.70
C THR A 36 -5.94 -1.10 -10.27
N GLU A 37 -5.05 -1.79 -10.99
CA GLU A 37 -5.33 -3.15 -11.48
C GLU A 37 -5.46 -4.15 -10.33
N LEU A 38 -4.63 -4.01 -9.29
CA LEU A 38 -4.73 -4.78 -8.05
C LEU A 38 -6.09 -4.56 -7.37
N ALA A 39 -6.58 -3.32 -7.31
CA ALA A 39 -7.88 -2.99 -6.74
C ALA A 39 -9.04 -3.67 -7.48
N ALA A 40 -8.91 -3.82 -8.81
CA ALA A 40 -9.91 -4.45 -9.65
C ALA A 40 -9.87 -6.00 -9.58
N GLY A 41 -8.68 -6.60 -9.46
CA GLY A 41 -8.49 -8.05 -9.48
C GLY A 41 -8.42 -8.72 -8.09
N ALA A 42 -7.88 -8.03 -7.09
CA ALA A 42 -7.60 -8.54 -5.76
C ALA A 42 -7.67 -7.42 -4.69
N PRO A 43 -8.89 -7.01 -4.28
CA PRO A 43 -9.07 -5.91 -3.33
C PRO A 43 -8.50 -6.20 -1.93
N GLU A 44 -8.32 -7.47 -1.55
CA GLU A 44 -7.64 -7.84 -0.29
C GLU A 44 -6.14 -7.58 -0.38
N ALA A 45 -5.52 -7.99 -1.49
CA ALA A 45 -4.12 -7.71 -1.79
C ALA A 45 -3.85 -6.19 -1.84
N LEU A 46 -4.80 -5.40 -2.37
CA LEU A 46 -4.70 -3.94 -2.32
C LEU A 46 -4.58 -3.40 -0.90
N ARG A 47 -5.38 -3.90 0.04
CA ARG A 47 -5.32 -3.43 1.43
C ARG A 47 -3.99 -3.78 2.07
N GLU A 48 -3.48 -4.99 1.86
CA GLU A 48 -2.14 -5.38 2.33
C GLU A 48 -1.06 -4.51 1.71
N ALA A 49 -1.12 -4.25 0.40
CA ALA A 49 -0.18 -3.37 -0.29
C ALA A 49 -0.17 -1.96 0.35
N LEU A 50 -1.34 -1.38 0.58
CA LEU A 50 -1.44 -0.04 1.16
C LEU A 50 -0.97 0.01 2.62
N ASP A 51 -1.27 -1.02 3.40
CA ASP A 51 -0.78 -1.15 4.78
C ASP A 51 0.75 -1.25 4.81
N GLN A 52 1.34 -2.04 3.90
CA GLN A 52 2.79 -2.13 3.76
C GLN A 52 3.41 -0.80 3.34
N ILE A 53 2.81 -0.08 2.39
CA ILE A 53 3.27 1.26 1.98
C ILE A 53 3.24 2.20 3.19
N ALA A 54 2.13 2.25 3.93
CA ALA A 54 1.97 3.11 5.09
C ALA A 54 3.01 2.78 6.17
N THR A 55 3.21 1.49 6.47
CA THR A 55 4.18 1.00 7.43
C THR A 55 5.62 1.32 7.01
N ALA A 56 5.94 1.16 5.73
CA ALA A 56 7.26 1.43 5.17
C ALA A 56 7.60 2.93 5.16
N LEU A 57 6.62 3.79 4.88
CA LEU A 57 6.78 5.24 4.96
C LEU A 57 6.89 5.73 6.41
N ALA A 58 6.19 5.08 7.34
CA ALA A 58 6.30 5.37 8.77
C ALA A 58 7.62 4.91 9.38
N ASN A 59 8.17 3.79 8.88
CA ASN A 59 9.43 3.20 9.34
C ASN A 59 10.41 3.05 8.16
N PRO A 60 11.04 4.15 7.73
CA PRO A 60 12.03 4.09 6.67
C PRO A 60 13.22 3.24 7.11
N SER A 61 13.63 2.27 6.28
CA SER A 61 14.83 1.47 6.53
C SER A 61 16.09 2.32 6.33
N THR A 62 17.14 2.01 7.10
CA THR A 62 18.48 2.60 6.89
C THR A 62 19.12 2.12 5.58
N SER A 63 18.68 0.96 5.07
CA SER A 63 19.11 0.40 3.80
C SER A 63 18.40 1.09 2.63
N ARG A 64 19.18 1.64 1.70
CA ARG A 64 18.64 2.17 0.44
C ARG A 64 18.58 1.09 -0.62
N GLY A 65 17.40 0.90 -1.22
CA GLY A 65 17.22 0.03 -2.38
C GLY A 65 17.92 0.56 -3.62
N GLY A 66 18.82 -0.22 -4.20
CA GLY A 66 19.38 0.02 -5.53
C GLY A 66 18.50 -0.63 -6.59
N LEU A 67 18.32 0.01 -7.76
CA LEU A 67 17.56 -0.60 -8.86
C LEU A 67 18.29 -1.78 -9.53
N ASP A 68 19.58 -1.99 -9.21
CA ASP A 68 20.41 -3.07 -9.75
C ASP A 68 19.94 -4.46 -9.29
N ASP A 69 19.27 -4.53 -8.14
CA ASP A 69 18.73 -5.77 -7.56
C ASP A 69 17.36 -6.17 -8.14
N LEU A 70 16.79 -5.31 -8.99
CA LEU A 70 15.46 -5.50 -9.56
C LEU A 70 15.52 -6.05 -10.97
N ASP A 71 14.58 -6.95 -11.26
CA ASP A 71 14.40 -7.45 -12.61
C ASP A 71 13.83 -6.35 -13.53
N ALA A 72 14.00 -6.48 -14.84
CA ALA A 72 13.57 -5.46 -15.81
C ALA A 72 12.05 -5.21 -15.75
N ALA A 73 11.27 -6.25 -15.39
CA ALA A 73 9.84 -6.14 -15.17
C ALA A 73 9.51 -5.26 -13.94
N ASP A 74 10.24 -5.42 -12.84
CA ASP A 74 10.03 -4.63 -11.62
C ASP A 74 10.50 -3.19 -11.80
N VAL A 75 11.64 -2.98 -12.46
CA VAL A 75 12.11 -1.62 -12.82
C VAL A 75 11.08 -0.90 -13.67
N LYS A 76 10.48 -1.58 -14.65
CA LYS A 76 9.41 -1.01 -15.48
C LYS A 76 8.15 -0.71 -14.65
N LEU A 77 7.76 -1.62 -13.75
CA LEU A 77 6.62 -1.44 -12.87
C LEU A 77 6.85 -0.23 -11.95
N LEU A 78 7.97 -0.16 -11.23
CA LEU A 78 8.30 0.98 -10.37
C LEU A 78 8.41 2.29 -11.17
N GLY A 79 8.91 2.24 -12.41
CA GLY A 79 8.95 3.42 -13.30
C GLY A 79 7.57 3.94 -13.68
N GLN A 80 6.56 3.07 -13.73
CA GLN A 80 5.15 3.43 -13.98
C GLN A 80 4.39 3.78 -12.70
N ASN A 81 4.98 3.52 -11.53
CA ASN A 81 4.34 3.61 -10.21
C ASN A 81 5.25 4.39 -9.25
N PRO A 82 5.24 5.74 -9.30
CA PRO A 82 6.20 6.58 -8.60
C PRO A 82 6.14 6.45 -7.07
N ALA A 83 4.97 6.09 -6.50
CA ALA A 83 4.89 5.89 -5.06
C ALA A 83 5.55 4.58 -4.64
N LEU A 84 5.39 3.51 -5.42
CA LEU A 84 6.12 2.26 -5.19
C LEU A 84 7.63 2.48 -5.30
N LEU A 85 8.08 3.31 -6.25
CA LEU A 85 9.49 3.70 -6.36
C LEU A 85 9.98 4.46 -5.13
N GLN A 86 9.15 5.33 -4.54
CA GLN A 86 9.49 6.03 -3.30
C GLN A 86 9.64 5.04 -2.13
N VAL A 87 8.75 4.06 -2.03
CA VAL A 87 8.84 2.99 -1.03
C VAL A 87 10.10 2.14 -1.26
N TRP A 88 10.43 1.74 -2.49
CA TRP A 88 11.67 1.01 -2.80
C TRP A 88 12.93 1.75 -2.32
N ARG A 89 12.98 3.07 -2.52
CA ARG A 89 14.11 3.89 -2.12
C ARG A 89 14.22 4.08 -0.61
N SER A 90 13.09 4.06 0.09
CA SER A 90 12.99 4.27 1.54
C SER A 90 13.11 2.98 2.34
N SER A 91 12.50 1.90 1.85
CA SER A 91 12.40 0.59 2.47
C SER A 91 12.31 -0.47 1.36
N PRO A 92 13.47 -0.92 0.81
CA PRO A 92 13.50 -1.91 -0.26
C PRO A 92 12.85 -3.24 0.15
N GLU A 93 12.97 -3.63 1.42
CA GLU A 93 12.37 -4.86 1.96
C GLU A 93 10.85 -4.84 1.86
N ALA A 94 10.22 -3.76 2.33
CA ALA A 94 8.77 -3.59 2.21
C ALA A 94 8.33 -3.48 0.75
N SER A 95 9.13 -2.82 -0.09
CA SER A 95 8.83 -2.72 -1.52
C SER A 95 8.99 -4.07 -2.24
N ALA A 96 9.90 -4.95 -1.82
CA ALA A 96 10.04 -6.29 -2.38
C ALA A 96 8.81 -7.15 -2.08
N ASP A 97 8.31 -7.09 -0.84
CA ASP A 97 7.09 -7.79 -0.44
C ASP A 97 5.86 -7.27 -1.21
N LEU A 98 5.75 -5.95 -1.36
CA LEU A 98 4.77 -5.28 -2.22
C LEU A 98 4.83 -5.75 -3.68
N LEU A 99 6.01 -5.78 -4.29
CA LEU A 99 6.19 -6.23 -5.67
C LEU A 99 5.79 -7.71 -5.81
N GLN A 100 6.16 -8.55 -4.85
CA GLN A 100 5.78 -9.96 -4.82
C GLN A 100 4.27 -10.14 -4.69
N LEU A 101 3.62 -9.34 -3.85
CA LEU A 101 2.17 -9.34 -3.66
C LEU A 101 1.45 -8.90 -4.93
N ILE A 102 1.88 -7.80 -5.56
CA ILE A 102 1.34 -7.32 -6.83
C ILE A 102 1.50 -8.39 -7.91
N ARG A 103 2.67 -9.05 -8.00
CA ARG A 103 2.91 -10.12 -8.97
C ARG A 103 2.02 -11.34 -8.73
N THR A 104 1.84 -11.72 -7.47
CA THR A 104 0.97 -12.84 -7.08
C THR A 104 -0.48 -12.57 -7.45
N ALA A 105 -0.94 -11.33 -7.26
CA ALA A 105 -2.30 -10.91 -7.56
C ALA A 105 -2.54 -10.64 -9.06
N ALA A 106 -1.58 -10.06 -9.78
CA ALA A 106 -1.69 -9.77 -11.22
C ALA A 106 -1.57 -11.02 -12.11
N GLY A 107 -1.03 -12.14 -11.58
CA GLY A 107 -0.72 -13.34 -12.36
C GLY A 107 -1.25 -14.65 -11.77
N GLY A 108 -2.29 -14.62 -10.93
CA GLY A 108 -2.77 -15.75 -10.12
C GLY A 108 -2.69 -17.14 -10.77
N THR A 109 -1.62 -17.87 -10.44
CA THR A 109 -1.32 -19.32 -10.41
C THR A 109 0.09 -19.57 -10.96
N LYS A 110 1.06 -19.98 -10.13
CA LYS A 110 1.06 -21.30 -9.52
C LYS A 110 1.94 -21.35 -8.26
N PRO A 111 1.46 -21.89 -7.13
CA PRO A 111 2.35 -22.55 -6.20
C PRO A 111 2.85 -23.81 -6.89
N GLN A 112 4.16 -23.95 -7.12
CA GLN A 112 4.69 -25.24 -7.51
C GLN A 112 6.06 -25.51 -6.89
N LYS A 113 5.96 -25.99 -5.63
CA LYS A 113 6.87 -26.89 -4.90
C LYS A 113 8.26 -26.39 -4.54
#